data_AF-A0A061PBD7-F1
#
_entry.id   AF-A0A061PBD7-F1
#
_cell.length_a   1.000
_cell.length_b   1.000
_cell.length_c   1.000
_cell.angle_alpha   90.00
_cell.angle_beta   90.00
_cell.angle_gamma   90.00
#
_symmetry.space_group_name_H-M   'P 1'
#
loop_
_entity.id
_entity.type
_entity.pdbx_description
1 polymer ?
#
loop_
_entity_poly.entity_id
_entity_poly.type
_entity_poly.pdbx_seq_one_letter_code
_entity_poly.pdbx_strand_id
1 'polypeptide(L)'
;MDGTQALGKIFRKARKKQGLTQLALAAMLNIDQAIVSRVESSKMIPDFYTTREWARQLNCQDAVMINFLGTDAPVVIQQMVETLSGVAGFITMLGVII
;
A
#
# COMPACT_ATOMS: atom_id res chain seq x y z
N MET A 1 13.25 -7.73 1.86
CA MET A 1 12.36 -8.11 2.98
C MET A 1 11.52 -9.27 2.51
N ASP A 2 11.32 -10.31 3.33
CA ASP A 2 10.33 -11.35 3.03
C ASP A 2 8.94 -10.70 2.86
N GLY A 3 8.25 -10.97 1.75
CA GLY A 3 6.95 -10.37 1.40
C GLY A 3 5.88 -10.57 2.48
N THR A 4 6.03 -11.62 3.28
CA THR A 4 5.19 -11.95 4.45
C THR A 4 5.32 -10.93 5.58
N GLN A 5 6.54 -10.49 5.88
CA GLN A 5 6.80 -9.46 6.90
C GLN A 5 6.27 -8.09 6.47
N ALA A 6 6.34 -7.80 5.18
CA ALA A 6 5.91 -6.52 4.66
C ALA A 6 4.38 -6.40 4.63
N LEU A 7 3.65 -7.45 4.26
CA LEU A 7 2.18 -7.46 4.26
C LEU A 7 1.58 -7.21 5.65
N GLY A 8 2.04 -7.94 6.67
CA GLY A 8 1.56 -7.78 8.05
C GLY A 8 1.79 -6.36 8.59
N LYS A 9 2.92 -5.74 8.24
CA LYS A 9 3.25 -4.34 8.59
C LYS A 9 2.32 -3.35 7.88
N ILE A 10 1.99 -3.57 6.61
CA ILE A 10 1.07 -2.72 5.85
C ILE A 10 -0.31 -2.70 6.52
N PHE A 11 -0.89 -3.87 6.79
CA PHE A 11 -2.20 -3.94 7.44
C PHE A 11 -2.21 -3.32 8.83
N ARG A 12 -1.16 -3.58 9.64
CA ARG A 12 -1.03 -2.96 10.96
C ARG A 12 -0.97 -1.44 10.88
N LYS A 13 -0.23 -0.89 9.91
CA LYS A 13 -0.09 0.55 9.71
C LYS A 13 -1.42 1.16 9.24
N ALA A 14 -2.09 0.53 8.28
CA ALA A 14 -3.37 0.99 7.76
C ALA A 14 -4.46 0.98 8.85
N ARG A 15 -4.56 -0.10 9.63
CA ARG A 15 -5.48 -0.19 10.78
C ARG A 15 -5.26 0.95 11.77
N LYS A 16 -4.00 1.18 12.18
CA LYS A 16 -3.66 2.25 13.12
C LYS A 16 -3.98 3.65 12.56
N LYS A 17 -3.80 3.87 11.25
CA LYS A 17 -4.14 5.15 10.59
C LYS A 17 -5.64 5.45 10.66
N GLN A 18 -6.49 4.41 10.70
CA GLN A 18 -7.93 4.54 10.90
C GLN A 18 -8.35 4.57 12.38
N GLY A 19 -7.42 4.51 13.34
CA GLY A 19 -7.74 4.53 14.77
C GLY A 19 -8.34 3.21 15.30
N LEU A 20 -8.31 2.13 14.53
CA LEU A 20 -8.94 0.87 14.90
C LEU A 20 -8.08 0.04 15.86
N THR A 21 -8.69 -0.60 16.86
CA THR A 21 -8.06 -1.71 17.61
C THR A 21 -8.06 -2.99 16.77
N GLN A 22 -7.27 -4.00 17.15
CA GLN A 22 -7.33 -5.30 16.45
C GLN A 22 -8.70 -5.96 16.59
N LEU A 23 -9.36 -5.79 17.74
CA LEU A 23 -10.72 -6.28 17.96
C LEU A 23 -11.75 -5.56 17.08
N ALA A 24 -11.63 -4.23 16.95
CA ALA A 24 -12.50 -3.46 16.07
C ALA A 24 -12.34 -3.84 14.60
N LEU A 25 -11.09 -4.04 14.14
CA LEU A 25 -10.83 -4.54 12.79
C LEU A 25 -11.42 -5.95 12.59
N ALA A 26 -11.24 -6.84 13.57
CA ALA A 26 -11.78 -8.20 13.50
C ALA A 26 -13.31 -8.21 13.40
N ALA A 27 -13.99 -7.37 14.19
CA ALA A 27 -15.44 -7.18 14.11
C ALA A 27 -15.87 -6.64 12.73
N MET A 28 -15.16 -5.64 12.19
CA MET A 28 -15.43 -5.07 10.87
C MET A 28 -15.30 -6.11 9.75
N LEU A 29 -14.32 -7.00 9.86
CA LEU A 29 -14.04 -8.06 8.89
C LEU A 29 -14.85 -9.35 9.13
N ASN A 30 -15.64 -9.40 10.20
CA ASN A 30 -16.36 -10.60 10.64
C ASN A 30 -15.45 -11.83 10.84
N ILE A 31 -14.35 -11.66 11.57
CA ILE A 31 -13.36 -12.70 11.88
C ILE A 31 -12.92 -12.62 13.35
N ASP A 32 -12.19 -13.63 13.82
CA ASP A 32 -11.57 -13.61 15.14
C ASP A 32 -10.39 -12.62 15.22
N GLN A 33 -10.26 -11.94 16.36
CA GLN A 33 -9.13 -11.04 16.66
C GLN A 33 -7.77 -11.76 16.59
N ALA A 34 -7.75 -13.07 16.89
CA ALA A 34 -6.56 -13.90 16.76
C ALA A 34 -6.04 -13.97 15.31
N ILE A 35 -6.93 -13.93 14.32
CA ILE A 35 -6.57 -13.92 12.89
C ILE A 35 -5.86 -12.59 12.57
N VAL A 36 -6.43 -11.46 12.97
CA VAL A 36 -5.81 -10.13 12.83
C VAL A 36 -4.41 -10.11 13.46
N SER A 37 -4.29 -10.62 14.70
CA SER A 37 -3.01 -10.68 15.40
C SER A 37 -1.97 -11.53 14.66
N ARG A 38 -2.35 -12.71 14.15
CA ARG A 38 -1.45 -13.59 13.39
C ARG A 38 -1.02 -12.98 12.06
N VAL A 39 -1.92 -12.30 11.36
CA VAL A 39 -1.61 -11.62 10.09
C VAL A 39 -0.66 -10.45 10.34
N GLU A 40 -0.94 -9.58 11.33
CA GLU A 40 -0.10 -8.41 11.64
C GLU A 40 1.28 -8.78 12.21
N SER A 41 1.41 -9.97 12.81
CA SER A 41 2.68 -10.53 13.29
C SER A 41 3.36 -11.46 12.29
N SER A 42 2.84 -11.54 11.07
CA SER A 42 3.39 -12.37 9.98
C SER A 42 3.47 -13.87 10.30
N LYS A 43 2.66 -14.33 11.26
CA LYS A 43 2.45 -15.75 11.62
C LYS A 43 1.35 -16.42 10.79
N MET A 44 0.70 -15.66 9.91
CA MET A 44 -0.30 -16.11 8.96
C MET A 44 -0.26 -15.19 7.74
N ILE A 45 -0.32 -15.78 6.55
CA ILE A 45 -0.51 -15.06 5.30
C ILE A 45 -1.94 -15.36 4.84
N PRO A 46 -2.82 -14.35 4.68
CA PRO A 46 -4.12 -14.56 4.08
C PRO A 46 -3.97 -14.93 2.60
N ASP A 47 -4.95 -15.63 2.03
CA ASP A 47 -5.00 -15.82 0.58
C ASP A 47 -5.18 -14.49 -0.16
N PHE A 48 -5.07 -14.53 -1.49
CA PHE A 48 -5.16 -13.34 -2.32
C PHE A 48 -6.51 -12.61 -2.19
N TYR A 49 -7.62 -13.36 -2.12
CA TYR A 49 -8.96 -12.78 -2.03
C TYR A 49 -9.17 -12.05 -0.70
N THR A 50 -8.77 -12.68 0.40
CA THR A 50 -8.80 -12.13 1.74
C THR A 50 -7.90 -10.90 1.84
N THR A 51 -6.69 -11.00 1.30
CA THR A 51 -5.72 -9.89 1.26
C THR A 51 -6.29 -8.68 0.51
N ARG A 52 -6.90 -8.90 -0.66
CA ARG A 52 -7.55 -7.85 -1.46
C ARG A 52 -8.71 -7.19 -0.71
N GLU A 53 -9.55 -7.98 -0.05
CA GLU A 53 -10.71 -7.46 0.67
C GLU A 53 -10.29 -6.64 1.90
N TRP A 54 -9.30 -7.11 2.66
CA TRP A 54 -8.73 -6.35 3.77
C TRP A 54 -8.11 -5.05 3.28
N ALA A 55 -7.37 -5.09 2.16
CA ALA A 55 -6.76 -3.90 1.58
C ALA A 55 -7.81 -2.87 1.15
N ARG A 56 -8.97 -3.32 0.66
CA ARG A 56 -10.11 -2.46 0.31
C ARG A 56 -10.70 -1.78 1.54
N GLN A 57 -11.00 -2.54 2.59
CA GLN A 57 -11.59 -1.96 3.82
C GLN A 57 -10.60 -1.05 4.56
N LEU A 58 -9.31 -1.38 4.52
CA LEU A 58 -8.26 -0.57 5.16
C LEU A 58 -7.74 0.58 4.28
N ASN A 59 -8.25 0.73 3.05
CA ASN A 59 -7.82 1.70 2.06
C ASN A 59 -6.29 1.72 1.85
N CYS A 60 -5.73 0.52 1.61
CA CYS A 60 -4.29 0.31 1.43
C CYS A 60 -3.93 -0.60 0.26
N GLN A 61 -4.78 -0.61 -0.78
CA GLN A 61 -4.61 -1.43 -1.99
C GLN A 61 -3.26 -1.16 -2.68
N ASP A 62 -2.89 0.11 -2.83
CA ASP A 62 -1.64 0.51 -3.47
C ASP A 62 -0.42 -0.01 -2.71
N ALA A 63 -0.44 0.09 -1.38
CA ALA A 63 0.66 -0.40 -0.54
C ALA A 63 0.82 -1.93 -0.63
N VAL A 64 -0.31 -2.65 -0.67
CA VAL A 64 -0.32 -4.11 -0.87
C VAL A 64 0.18 -4.46 -2.28
N MET A 65 -0.24 -3.70 -3.30
CA MET A 65 0.17 -3.91 -4.68
C MET A 65 1.68 -3.67 -4.87
N ILE A 66 2.22 -2.56 -4.35
CA ILE A 66 3.65 -2.26 -4.36
C ILE A 66 4.45 -3.40 -3.70
N ASN A 67 3.93 -3.94 -2.60
CA ASN A 67 4.55 -5.08 -1.93
C ASN A 67 4.57 -6.35 -2.80
N PHE A 68 3.51 -6.63 -3.56
CA PHE A 68 3.44 -7.79 -4.44
C PHE A 68 4.26 -7.64 -5.71
N LEU A 69 4.26 -6.45 -6.31
CA LEU A 69 4.98 -6.17 -7.54
C LEU A 69 6.49 -6.04 -7.30
N GLY A 70 6.93 -5.98 -6.04
CA GLY A 70 8.33 -5.79 -5.69
C GLY A 70 8.91 -4.48 -6.21
N THR A 71 8.04 -3.55 -6.67
CA THR A 71 8.48 -2.31 -7.29
C THR A 71 9.07 -1.42 -6.22
N ASP A 72 10.34 -1.10 -6.39
CA ASP A 72 10.98 -0.03 -5.64
C ASP A 72 10.14 1.24 -5.83
N ALA A 73 9.44 1.67 -4.78
CA ALA A 73 8.72 2.94 -4.69
C ALA A 73 9.43 4.15 -5.35
N PRO A 74 10.78 4.24 -5.39
CA PRO A 74 11.47 5.26 -6.19
C PRO A 74 11.04 5.38 -7.66
N VAL A 75 10.67 4.29 -8.34
CA VAL A 75 10.39 4.33 -9.80
C VAL A 75 9.15 5.16 -10.13
N VAL A 76 8.08 5.03 -9.32
CA VAL A 76 6.85 5.82 -9.51
C VAL A 76 7.10 7.30 -9.23
N ILE A 77 7.92 7.61 -8.22
CA ILE A 77 8.30 8.99 -7.89
C ILE A 77 9.16 9.59 -8.99
N GLN A 78 10.13 8.84 -9.54
CA GLN A 78 10.96 9.28 -10.66
C GLN A 78 10.11 9.57 -11.90
N GLN A 79 9.17 8.69 -12.26
CA GLN A 79 8.33 8.89 -13.42
C GLN A 79 7.43 10.13 -13.30
N MET A 80 6.93 10.44 -12.09
CA MET A 80 6.21 11.69 -11.85
C MET A 80 7.11 12.92 -11.98
N VAL A 81 8.34 12.87 -11.45
CA VAL A 81 9.32 13.96 -11.56
C VAL A 81 9.75 14.19 -13.02
N GLU A 82 9.97 13.12 -13.78
CA GLU A 82 10.34 13.16 -15.20
C GLU A 82 9.20 13.69 -16.07
N THR A 83 7.95 13.35 -15.74
CA THR A 83 6.79 13.89 -16.46
C THR A 83 6.64 15.39 -16.20
N LEU A 84 6.88 15.86 -14.97
CA LEU A 84 6.84 17.28 -14.62
C LEU A 84 7.99 18.07 -15.25
N SER A 85 9.21 17.52 -15.23
CA SER A 85 10.37 18.16 -15.84
C SER A 85 10.29 18.16 -17.37
N GLY A 86 9.74 17.10 -17.97
CA GLY A 86 9.47 17.02 -19.40
C GLY A 86 8.51 18.12 -19.86
N VAL A 87 7.34 18.26 -19.20
CA VAL A 87 6.36 19.31 -19.52
C VAL A 87 6.96 20.71 -19.35
N ALA A 88 7.72 20.95 -18.27
CA ALA A 88 8.41 22.22 -18.08
C ALA A 88 9.45 22.52 -19.18
N GLY A 89 10.20 21.50 -19.62
CA GLY A 89 11.16 21.59 -20.72
C GLY A 89 10.52 21.87 -22.08
N PHE A 90 9.34 21.29 -22.35
CA PHE A 90 8.59 21.57 -23.57
C PHE A 90 8.06 23.01 -23.61
N ILE A 91 7.56 23.52 -22.47
CA ILE A 91 7.08 24.92 -22.38
C ILE A 91 8.23 25.90 -22.60
N THR A 92 9.41 25.65 -22.01
CA THR A 92 10.56 26.53 -22.20
C THR A 92 11.10 26.47 -23.64
N MET A 93 11.15 25.30 -24.29
CA MET A 93 11.54 25.21 -25.71
C MET A 93 10.60 26.01 -26.64
N LEU A 94 9.29 25.98 -26.40
CA LEU A 94 8.33 26.73 -27.22
C LEU A 94 8.34 28.24 -26.90
N GLY A 95 8.59 28.63 -25.65
CA GLY A 95 8.68 30.03 -25.23
C GLY A 95 9.98 30.75 -25.61
N VAL A 96 11.04 30.03 -25.98
CA VAL A 96 12.33 30.59 -26.43
C VAL A 96 12.34 30.91 -27.95
N ILE A 97 11.34 30.44 -28.70
CA ILE A 97 11.24 30.63 -30.16
C ILE A 97 10.39 31.87 -30.53
N ILE A 98 9.90 32.64 -29.53
CA ILE A 98 9.17 33.92 -29.75
C ILE A 98 10.07 35.12 -29.41
#